data_AF-A0A7Y8LKT3-F1
#
_entry.id   AF-A0A7Y8LKT3-F1
#
_cell.length_a   1.000
_cell.length_b   1.000
_cell.length_c   1.000
_cell.angle_alpha   90.00
_cell.angle_beta   90.00
_cell.angle_gamma   90.00
#
_symmetry.space_group_name_H-M   'P 1'
#
loop_
_entity.id
_entity.type
_entity.pdbx_description
1 polymer ?
#
loop_
_entity_poly.entity_id
_entity_poly.type
_entity_poly.pdbx_seq_one_letter_code
_entity_poly.pdbx_strand_id
1 'polypeptide(L)'
;MIVLIIKAAISPHTPIAAYLAVFLQGILGEIFFFSKRFSRLSPLLFGLSIGVLTGSQRIITYTIVFGTTFWEAINEFIKYVIKEFFLSTNEAVALNFSFVLIGIYILIHVIVGLTAGIISSKLPQKLNSETAKQMIINEMELLNIKIEAAETKKRKRSRWKKLFFNTIILFAFILLLITYINPQAMNLSSKSVLVMSIRGILITIIWFNLLAPIILRALKNLLSRKQNSYSEIVNNIINHLPYYRNMVTAVWRISSKEKGLRRLNYFITAALINILALKFQD
;
A
#
# COMPACT_ATOMS: atom_id res chain seq x y z
N MET A 1 -8.09 -1.55 17.62
CA MET A 1 -7.10 -0.58 18.15
C MET A 1 -5.66 -1.07 18.10
N ILE A 2 -5.36 -2.34 18.41
CA ILE A 2 -3.99 -2.88 18.47
C ILE A 2 -3.19 -2.59 17.18
N VAL A 3 -3.77 -2.82 16.00
CA VAL A 3 -3.10 -2.59 14.70
C VAL A 3 -2.67 -1.12 14.51
N LEU A 4 -3.47 -0.16 15.00
CA LEU A 4 -3.10 1.26 14.97
C LEU A 4 -1.94 1.57 15.91
N ILE A 5 -1.92 0.99 17.12
CA ILE A 5 -0.84 1.17 18.09
C ILE A 5 0.46 0.62 17.49
N ILE A 6 0.43 -0.57 16.90
CA ILE A 6 1.59 -1.17 16.22
C ILE A 6 2.07 -0.26 15.07
N LYS A 7 1.16 0.24 14.23
CA LYS A 7 1.53 1.14 13.13
C LYS A 7 2.14 2.44 13.63
N ALA A 8 1.61 3.01 14.71
CA ALA A 8 2.16 4.21 15.34
C ALA A 8 3.54 3.97 15.95
N ALA A 9 3.76 2.80 16.58
CA ALA A 9 5.03 2.44 17.17
C ALA A 9 6.13 2.19 16.12
N ILE A 10 5.81 1.49 15.03
CA ILE A 10 6.79 1.15 13.98
C ILE A 10 7.13 2.35 13.09
N SER A 11 6.15 3.23 12.80
CA SER A 11 6.33 4.33 11.86
C SER A 11 5.51 5.55 12.28
N PRO A 12 5.95 6.33 13.29
CA PRO A 12 5.21 7.46 13.84
C PRO A 12 5.04 8.64 12.87
N HIS A 13 5.86 8.71 11.82
CA HIS A 13 5.83 9.78 10.81
C HIS A 13 4.99 9.43 9.57
N THR A 14 4.08 8.45 9.70
CA THR A 14 3.22 8.03 8.59
C THR A 14 2.14 9.10 8.33
N PRO A 15 1.74 9.37 7.06
CA PRO A 15 0.66 10.32 6.78
C PRO A 15 -0.67 9.92 7.44
N ILE A 16 -1.47 10.89 7.88
CA ILE A 16 -2.78 10.68 8.53
C ILE A 16 -3.67 9.72 7.74
N ALA A 17 -3.75 9.90 6.42
CA ALA A 17 -4.61 9.08 5.56
C ALA A 17 -4.29 7.57 5.71
N ALA A 18 -3.03 7.22 5.95
CA ALA A 18 -2.63 5.84 6.17
C ALA A 18 -2.94 5.33 7.59
N TYR A 19 -3.02 6.20 8.61
CA TYR A 19 -3.60 5.81 9.91
C TYR A 19 -5.11 5.59 9.80
N LEU A 20 -5.82 6.48 9.13
CA LEU A 20 -7.27 6.34 8.90
C LEU A 20 -7.58 5.06 8.12
N ALA A 21 -6.80 4.76 7.09
CA ALA A 21 -6.94 3.51 6.35
C ALA A 21 -6.78 2.31 7.27
N VAL A 22 -5.69 2.22 8.05
CA VAL A 22 -5.48 1.08 8.96
C VAL A 22 -6.54 0.98 10.05
N PHE A 23 -7.10 2.11 10.50
CA PHE A 23 -8.23 2.11 11.41
C PHE A 23 -9.46 1.44 10.78
N LEU A 24 -9.86 1.89 9.59
CA LEU A 24 -10.99 1.33 8.85
C LEU A 24 -10.76 -0.14 8.48
N GLN A 25 -9.53 -0.51 8.09
CA GLN A 25 -9.14 -1.90 7.85
C GLN A 25 -9.31 -2.76 9.13
N GLY A 26 -8.97 -2.21 10.30
CA GLY A 26 -9.19 -2.88 11.58
C GLY A 26 -10.68 -3.05 11.92
N ILE A 27 -11.51 -2.04 11.67
CA ILE A 27 -12.97 -2.13 11.86
C ILE A 27 -13.57 -3.19 10.93
N LEU A 28 -13.21 -3.17 9.65
CA LEU A 28 -13.67 -4.18 8.69
C LEU A 28 -13.23 -5.58 9.13
N GLY A 29 -12.00 -5.72 9.64
CA GLY A 29 -11.51 -6.98 10.16
C GLY A 29 -12.38 -7.48 11.30
N GLU A 30 -12.69 -6.63 12.27
CA GLU A 30 -13.60 -6.96 13.36
C GLU A 30 -14.97 -7.39 12.81
N ILE A 31 -15.59 -6.60 11.92
CA ILE A 31 -16.92 -6.89 11.36
C ILE A 31 -16.95 -8.25 10.62
N PHE A 32 -15.99 -8.50 9.73
CA PHE A 32 -16.00 -9.72 8.92
C PHE A 32 -15.63 -10.97 9.72
N PHE A 33 -14.83 -10.84 10.78
CA PHE A 33 -14.37 -11.96 11.59
C PHE A 33 -15.06 -12.08 12.96
N PHE A 34 -16.01 -11.20 13.26
CA PHE A 34 -16.82 -11.25 14.48
C PHE A 34 -17.54 -12.59 14.62
N SER A 35 -18.12 -13.09 13.52
CA SER A 35 -18.74 -14.41 13.46
C SER A 35 -17.79 -15.44 12.84
N LYS A 36 -17.38 -16.43 13.63
CA LYS A 36 -16.55 -17.56 13.16
C LYS A 36 -17.28 -18.50 12.18
N ARG A 37 -18.59 -18.30 11.97
CA ARG A 37 -19.44 -19.15 11.13
C ARG A 37 -19.01 -19.18 9.66
N PHE A 38 -18.43 -18.09 9.15
CA PHE A 38 -18.12 -17.93 7.72
C PHE A 38 -16.61 -17.94 7.44
N SER A 39 -15.89 -18.90 8.02
CA SER A 39 -14.42 -18.96 8.02
C SER A 39 -13.74 -18.93 6.63
N ARG A 40 -14.42 -19.36 5.57
CA ARG A 40 -13.90 -19.30 4.19
C ARG A 40 -14.31 -18.03 3.43
N LEU A 41 -15.49 -17.48 3.73
CA LEU A 41 -16.04 -16.32 3.02
C LEU A 41 -15.55 -14.99 3.63
N SER A 42 -15.42 -14.93 4.95
CA SER A 42 -14.95 -13.73 5.67
C SER A 42 -13.60 -13.22 5.16
N PRO A 43 -12.55 -14.05 4.97
CA PRO A 43 -11.27 -13.57 4.42
C PRO A 43 -11.37 -13.04 2.99
N LEU A 44 -12.27 -13.61 2.18
CA LEU A 44 -12.44 -13.20 0.78
C LEU A 44 -13.15 -11.85 0.68
N LEU A 45 -14.27 -11.68 1.42
CA LEU A 45 -14.99 -10.41 1.48
C LEU A 45 -14.13 -9.32 2.13
N PHE A 46 -13.40 -9.66 3.20
CA PHE A 46 -12.44 -8.76 3.81
C PHE A 46 -11.37 -8.33 2.79
N GLY A 47 -10.73 -9.27 2.10
CA GLY A 47 -9.74 -8.95 1.07
C GLY A 47 -10.27 -8.02 -0.03
N LEU A 48 -11.49 -8.26 -0.52
CA LEU A 48 -12.17 -7.39 -1.47
C LEU A 48 -12.37 -5.97 -0.92
N SER A 49 -12.96 -5.84 0.27
CA SER A 49 -13.22 -4.54 0.89
C SER A 49 -11.94 -3.75 1.14
N ILE A 50 -10.86 -4.43 1.54
CA ILE A 50 -9.54 -3.82 1.77
C ILE A 50 -8.91 -3.37 0.44
N GLY A 51 -9.06 -4.15 -0.62
CA GLY A 51 -8.63 -3.78 -1.98
C GLY A 51 -9.31 -2.50 -2.46
N VAL A 52 -10.65 -2.44 -2.37
CA VAL A 52 -11.44 -1.25 -2.72
C VAL A 52 -11.03 -0.06 -1.87
N LEU A 53 -10.96 -0.22 -0.55
CA LEU A 53 -10.59 0.86 0.37
C LEU A 53 -9.20 1.43 0.05
N THR A 54 -8.22 0.56 -0.18
CA THR A 54 -6.83 0.96 -0.45
C THR A 54 -6.70 1.66 -1.80
N GLY A 55 -7.37 1.15 -2.84
CA GLY A 55 -7.41 1.80 -4.16
C GLY A 55 -8.08 3.17 -4.09
N SER A 56 -9.25 3.26 -3.46
CA SER A 56 -10.00 4.51 -3.34
C SER A 56 -9.29 5.56 -2.49
N GLN A 57 -8.57 5.16 -1.43
CA GLN A 57 -7.87 6.09 -0.54
C GLN A 57 -6.96 7.06 -1.30
N ARG A 58 -6.18 6.56 -2.26
CA ARG A 58 -5.22 7.38 -3.00
C ARG A 58 -5.91 8.34 -3.96
N ILE A 59 -6.96 7.87 -4.64
CA ILE A 59 -7.78 8.68 -5.54
C ILE A 59 -8.45 9.82 -4.77
N ILE A 60 -9.09 9.51 -3.63
CA ILE A 60 -9.71 10.53 -2.76
C ILE A 60 -8.66 11.56 -2.31
N THR A 61 -7.47 11.10 -1.91
CA THR A 61 -6.39 12.01 -1.50
C THR A 61 -6.02 12.97 -2.62
N TYR A 62 -5.87 12.48 -3.86
CA TYR A 62 -5.55 13.32 -5.00
C TYR A 62 -6.67 14.28 -5.37
N THR A 63 -7.93 13.83 -5.33
CA THR A 63 -9.09 14.69 -5.58
C THR A 63 -9.22 15.80 -4.53
N ILE A 64 -8.92 15.53 -3.26
CA ILE A 64 -8.94 16.56 -2.21
C ILE A 64 -7.86 17.61 -2.47
N VAL A 65 -6.62 17.16 -2.73
CA VAL A 65 -5.45 18.03 -2.90
C VAL A 65 -5.52 18.84 -4.20
N PHE A 66 -5.82 18.19 -5.33
CA PHE A 66 -5.75 18.80 -6.66
C PHE A 66 -7.12 19.11 -7.29
N GLY A 67 -8.23 18.68 -6.68
CA GLY A 67 -9.58 18.91 -7.22
C GLY A 67 -9.95 18.02 -8.41
N THR A 68 -11.15 18.23 -8.97
CA THR A 68 -11.62 17.55 -10.19
C THR A 68 -10.85 17.97 -11.44
N THR A 69 -10.36 19.21 -11.44
CA THR A 69 -9.50 19.81 -12.47
C THR A 69 -8.25 18.98 -12.78
N PHE A 70 -7.74 18.22 -11.80
CA PHE A 70 -6.64 17.28 -12.02
C PHE A 70 -7.04 16.14 -12.96
N TRP A 71 -8.21 15.56 -12.73
CA TRP A 71 -8.75 14.48 -13.55
C TRP A 71 -9.18 14.99 -14.92
N GLU A 72 -9.69 16.22 -15.02
CA GLU A 72 -9.96 16.88 -16.30
C GLU A 72 -8.66 17.06 -17.10
N ALA A 73 -7.59 17.54 -16.46
CA ALA A 73 -6.29 17.71 -17.12
C ALA A 73 -5.70 16.39 -17.63
N ILE A 74 -5.79 15.30 -16.85
CA ILE A 74 -5.39 13.95 -17.31
C ILE A 74 -6.22 13.52 -18.52
N ASN A 75 -7.53 13.76 -18.49
CA ASN A 75 -8.43 13.36 -19.57
C ASN A 75 -8.09 14.09 -20.88
N GLU A 76 -7.91 15.41 -20.82
CA GLU A 76 -7.54 16.20 -22.00
C GLU A 76 -6.13 15.89 -22.49
N PHE A 77 -5.17 15.62 -21.60
CA PHE A 77 -3.83 15.17 -21.99
C PHE A 77 -3.87 13.82 -22.74
N ILE A 78 -4.60 12.83 -22.23
CA ILE A 78 -4.72 11.52 -22.90
C ILE A 78 -5.40 11.66 -24.26
N LYS A 79 -6.48 12.46 -24.35
CA LYS A 79 -7.14 12.76 -25.63
C LYS A 79 -6.16 13.39 -26.62
N TYR A 80 -5.35 14.36 -26.17
CA TYR A 80 -4.33 15.00 -26.99
C TYR A 80 -3.30 13.98 -27.50
N VAL A 81 -2.75 13.13 -26.63
CA VAL A 81 -1.79 12.08 -27.02
C VAL A 81 -2.41 11.09 -28.02
N ILE A 82 -3.64 10.65 -27.81
CA ILE A 82 -4.32 9.72 -28.71
C ILE A 82 -4.53 10.36 -30.09
N LYS A 83 -4.97 11.62 -30.13
CA LYS A 83 -5.16 12.37 -31.37
C LYS A 83 -3.85 12.54 -32.14
N GLU A 84 -2.75 12.84 -31.44
CA GLU A 84 -1.47 13.12 -32.07
C GLU A 84 -0.75 11.85 -32.57
N PHE A 85 -0.87 10.73 -31.85
CA PHE A 85 -0.05 9.54 -32.10
C PHE A 85 -0.81 8.31 -32.63
N PHE A 86 -2.13 8.22 -32.46
CA PHE A 86 -2.85 6.96 -32.67
C PHE A 86 -4.09 7.06 -33.58
N LEU A 87 -4.82 8.18 -33.59
CA LEU A 87 -6.12 8.28 -34.30
C LEU A 87 -6.39 9.69 -34.86
N SER A 88 -6.36 9.82 -36.19
CA SER A 88 -6.86 11.01 -36.92
C SER A 88 -8.37 11.00 -37.19
N THR A 89 -9.13 10.09 -36.54
CA THR A 89 -10.56 9.92 -36.81
C THR A 89 -11.41 10.59 -35.73
N ASN A 90 -12.37 11.40 -36.18
CA ASN A 90 -13.23 12.28 -35.37
C ASN A 90 -14.21 11.54 -34.41
N GLU A 91 -14.13 10.21 -34.28
CA GLU A 91 -15.16 9.39 -33.62
C GLU A 91 -14.75 8.81 -32.25
N ALA A 92 -13.50 9.00 -31.80
CA ALA A 92 -13.00 8.35 -30.57
C ALA A 92 -13.33 9.06 -29.23
N VAL A 93 -14.07 10.18 -29.20
CA VAL A 93 -13.92 11.17 -28.11
C VAL A 93 -15.14 11.31 -27.16
N ALA A 94 -15.93 10.26 -26.96
CA ALA A 94 -16.95 10.26 -25.89
C ALA A 94 -16.45 9.65 -24.55
N LEU A 95 -15.29 8.98 -24.56
CA LEU A 95 -14.78 8.32 -23.36
C LEU A 95 -14.09 9.30 -22.41
N ASN A 96 -14.37 9.16 -21.11
CA ASN A 96 -13.61 9.83 -20.05
C ASN A 96 -12.45 8.93 -19.60
N PHE A 97 -11.26 9.19 -20.15
CA PHE A 97 -10.06 8.40 -19.90
C PHE A 97 -9.60 8.45 -18.44
N SER A 98 -9.91 9.53 -17.72
CA SER A 98 -9.60 9.63 -16.30
C SER A 98 -10.40 8.64 -15.46
N PHE A 99 -11.69 8.44 -15.77
CA PHE A 99 -12.48 7.40 -15.11
C PHE A 99 -12.02 5.98 -15.48
N VAL A 100 -11.63 5.75 -16.73
CA VAL A 100 -11.03 4.46 -17.13
C VAL A 100 -9.75 4.19 -16.35
N LEU A 101 -8.85 5.18 -16.23
CA LEU A 101 -7.62 5.07 -15.48
C LEU A 101 -7.87 4.81 -13.99
N ILE A 102 -8.82 5.52 -13.39
CA ILE A 102 -9.28 5.29 -12.01
C ILE A 102 -9.81 3.85 -11.85
N GLY A 103 -10.64 3.40 -12.77
CA GLY A 103 -11.23 2.06 -12.76
C GLY A 103 -10.17 0.96 -12.81
N ILE A 104 -9.21 1.07 -13.74
CA ILE A 104 -8.07 0.13 -13.85
C ILE A 104 -7.24 0.14 -12.57
N TYR A 105 -6.96 1.32 -12.01
CA TYR A 105 -6.20 1.44 -10.78
C TYR A 105 -6.88 0.73 -9.61
N ILE A 106 -8.18 0.96 -9.40
CA ILE A 106 -8.95 0.29 -8.34
C ILE A 106 -9.01 -1.22 -8.61
N LEU A 107 -9.20 -1.65 -9.86
CA LEU A 107 -9.27 -3.06 -10.23
C LEU A 107 -7.99 -3.82 -9.86
N ILE A 108 -6.81 -3.22 -10.09
CA ILE A 108 -5.53 -3.82 -9.67
C ILE A 108 -5.51 -4.07 -8.16
N HIS A 109 -5.93 -3.09 -7.35
CA HIS A 109 -6.00 -3.25 -5.90
C HIS A 109 -7.03 -4.29 -5.46
N VAL A 110 -8.17 -4.36 -6.15
CA VAL A 110 -9.19 -5.39 -5.91
C VAL A 110 -8.65 -6.79 -6.20
N ILE A 111 -7.93 -6.99 -7.30
CA ILE A 111 -7.31 -8.29 -7.64
C ILE A 111 -6.30 -8.69 -6.55
N VAL A 112 -5.45 -7.76 -6.10
CA VAL A 112 -4.51 -8.02 -5.01
C VAL A 112 -5.25 -8.35 -3.70
N GLY A 113 -6.31 -7.62 -3.37
CA GLY A 113 -7.13 -7.89 -2.20
C GLY A 113 -7.80 -9.27 -2.23
N LEU A 114 -8.38 -9.64 -3.36
CA LEU A 114 -9.01 -10.95 -3.58
C LEU A 114 -7.99 -12.09 -3.48
N THR A 115 -6.83 -11.96 -4.11
CA THR A 115 -5.77 -12.97 -4.03
C THR A 115 -5.29 -13.16 -2.59
N ALA A 116 -5.10 -12.09 -1.83
CA ALA A 116 -4.77 -12.15 -0.41
C ALA A 116 -5.88 -12.84 0.41
N GLY A 117 -7.16 -12.54 0.10
CA GLY A 117 -8.32 -13.18 0.74
C GLY A 117 -8.40 -14.68 0.47
N ILE A 118 -8.16 -15.11 -0.77
CA ILE A 118 -8.11 -16.52 -1.17
C ILE A 118 -6.96 -17.27 -0.48
N ILE A 119 -5.78 -16.65 -0.37
CA ILE A 119 -4.65 -17.25 0.36
C ILE A 119 -5.01 -17.41 1.84
N SER A 120 -5.62 -16.38 2.43
CA SER A 120 -5.99 -16.35 3.85
C SER A 120 -7.07 -17.37 4.19
N SER A 121 -8.04 -17.62 3.30
CA SER A 121 -9.10 -18.61 3.52
C SER A 121 -8.60 -20.06 3.52
N LYS A 122 -7.50 -20.33 2.80
CA LYS A 122 -6.85 -21.65 2.74
C LYS A 122 -5.80 -21.85 3.85
N LEU A 123 -5.43 -20.78 4.55
CA LEU A 123 -4.33 -20.80 5.51
C LEU A 123 -4.55 -21.76 6.69
N PRO A 124 -5.73 -21.82 7.34
CA PRO A 124 -5.96 -22.76 8.44
C PRO A 124 -5.78 -24.23 8.04
N GLN A 125 -6.22 -24.60 6.83
CA GLN A 125 -6.05 -25.96 6.31
C GLN A 125 -4.59 -26.27 6.00
N LYS A 126 -3.86 -25.30 5.43
CA LYS A 126 -2.44 -25.47 5.14
C LYS A 126 -1.62 -25.63 6.43
N LEU A 127 -1.90 -24.86 7.48
CA LEU A 127 -1.17 -24.94 8.76
C LEU A 127 -1.21 -26.33 9.39
N ASN A 128 -2.32 -27.06 9.24
CA ASN A 128 -2.49 -28.40 9.82
C ASN A 128 -1.95 -29.53 8.93
N SER A 129 -1.37 -29.21 7.77
CA SER A 129 -0.84 -30.21 6.84
C SER A 129 0.59 -30.64 7.23
N GLU A 130 0.95 -31.88 6.93
CA GLU A 130 2.35 -32.36 7.06
C GLU A 130 3.34 -31.50 6.26
N THR A 131 2.88 -30.96 5.13
CA THR A 131 3.68 -30.03 4.33
C THR A 131 4.01 -28.74 5.08
N ALA A 132 3.15 -28.26 5.97
CA ALA A 132 3.45 -27.08 6.78
C ALA A 132 4.53 -27.35 7.82
N LYS A 133 4.54 -28.53 8.44
CA LYS A 133 5.61 -28.92 9.38
C LYS A 133 6.98 -28.92 8.71
N GLN A 134 7.05 -29.39 7.46
CA GLN A 134 8.28 -29.38 6.66
C GLN A 134 8.75 -27.97 6.25
N MET A 135 7.87 -26.97 6.30
CA MET A 135 8.22 -25.58 5.98
C MET A 135 8.70 -24.78 7.21
N ILE A 136 8.61 -25.33 8.43
CA ILE A 136 9.07 -24.66 9.65
C ILE A 136 10.60 -24.66 9.68
N ILE A 137 11.19 -23.48 9.83
CA ILE A 137 12.63 -23.29 9.87
C ILE A 137 13.13 -23.57 11.29
N ASN A 138 14.16 -24.40 11.42
CA ASN A 138 14.83 -24.69 12.69
C ASN A 138 15.69 -23.48 13.14
N GLU A 139 15.80 -23.26 14.45
CA GLU A 139 16.71 -22.29 15.09
C GLU A 139 18.16 -22.34 14.56
N MET A 140 18.70 -23.53 14.30
CA MET A 140 20.04 -23.71 13.70
C MET A 140 20.16 -23.04 12.32
N GLU A 141 19.11 -23.11 11.50
CA GLU A 141 19.09 -22.51 10.17
C GLU A 141 18.95 -20.97 10.27
N LEU A 142 18.21 -20.48 11.25
CA LEU A 142 18.14 -19.04 11.59
C LEU A 142 19.48 -18.47 12.06
N LEU A 143 20.24 -19.21 12.86
CA LEU A 143 21.56 -18.80 13.37
C LEU A 143 22.61 -18.72 12.25
N ASN A 144 22.68 -19.74 11.39
CA ASN A 144 23.60 -19.74 10.24
C ASN A 144 23.33 -18.57 9.28
N ILE A 145 22.06 -18.20 9.09
CA ILE A 145 21.66 -17.07 8.27
C ILE A 145 22.04 -15.72 8.90
N LYS A 146 21.98 -15.62 10.24
CA LYS A 146 22.33 -14.39 10.97
C LYS A 146 23.82 -14.05 10.82
N ILE A 147 24.67 -15.09 10.76
CA ILE A 147 26.13 -14.96 10.56
C ILE A 147 26.43 -14.49 9.13
N GLU A 148 25.83 -15.11 8.09
CA GLU A 148 26.02 -14.67 6.70
C GLU A 148 25.36 -13.30 6.38
N ALA A 149 24.26 -12.95 7.04
CA ALA A 149 23.58 -11.66 6.86
C ALA A 149 24.38 -10.48 7.45
N ALA A 150 25.20 -10.72 8.48
CA ALA A 150 26.12 -9.70 9.00
C ALA A 150 27.21 -9.32 7.99
N GLU A 151 27.56 -10.23 7.08
CA GLU A 151 28.59 -10.03 6.06
C GLU A 151 28.06 -9.40 4.76
N THR A 152 26.75 -9.40 4.53
CA THR A 152 26.14 -8.87 3.30
C THR A 152 25.79 -7.37 3.38
N LYS A 153 26.84 -6.56 3.14
CA LYS A 153 26.91 -5.23 2.49
C LYS A 153 25.73 -4.23 2.62
N LYS A 154 26.13 -3.01 3.03
CA LYS A 154 25.47 -1.70 2.87
C LYS A 154 24.59 -1.63 1.60
N ARG A 155 23.28 -1.42 1.79
CA ARG A 155 22.33 -1.11 0.71
C ARG A 155 22.79 0.12 -0.08
N LYS A 156 23.20 -0.07 -1.33
CA LYS A 156 23.33 1.05 -2.29
C LYS A 156 21.95 1.72 -2.41
N ARG A 157 21.83 2.99 -1.99
CA ARG A 157 20.64 3.81 -2.18
C ARG A 157 20.28 3.78 -3.67
N SER A 158 19.13 3.18 -3.97
CA SER A 158 18.68 2.93 -5.34
C SER A 158 18.59 4.22 -6.13
N ARG A 159 19.44 4.35 -7.16
CA ARG A 159 19.40 5.45 -8.15
C ARG A 159 18.03 5.57 -8.83
N TRP A 160 17.23 4.50 -8.84
CA TRP A 160 15.88 4.48 -9.41
C TRP A 160 14.92 5.43 -8.71
N LYS A 161 15.07 5.66 -7.40
CA LYS A 161 14.25 6.65 -6.69
C LYS A 161 14.56 8.08 -7.14
N LYS A 162 15.83 8.36 -7.48
CA LYS A 162 16.25 9.65 -8.05
C LYS A 162 15.80 9.80 -9.50
N LEU A 163 15.92 8.74 -10.32
CA LEU A 163 15.42 8.73 -11.69
C LEU A 163 13.91 8.96 -11.75
N PHE A 164 13.12 8.22 -10.96
CA PHE A 164 11.66 8.34 -10.96
C PHE A 164 11.18 9.72 -10.48
N PHE A 165 11.86 10.30 -9.48
CA PHE A 165 11.57 11.64 -9.02
C PHE A 165 11.93 12.70 -10.08
N ASN A 166 13.09 12.56 -10.72
CA ASN A 166 13.52 13.46 -11.79
C ASN A 166 12.61 13.36 -13.03
N THR A 167 12.12 12.16 -13.38
CA THR A 167 11.17 11.99 -14.49
C THR A 167 9.80 12.58 -14.17
N ILE A 168 9.32 12.50 -12.92
CA ILE A 168 8.07 13.15 -12.51
C ILE A 168 8.21 14.67 -12.57
N ILE A 169 9.34 15.22 -12.13
CA ILE A 169 9.60 16.67 -12.21
C ILE A 169 9.72 17.12 -13.67
N LEU A 170 10.43 16.38 -14.51
CA LEU A 170 10.54 16.67 -15.93
C LEU A 170 9.17 16.63 -16.62
N PHE A 171 8.36 15.62 -16.31
CA PHE A 171 6.99 15.51 -16.83
C PHE A 171 6.10 16.67 -16.37
N ALA A 172 6.17 17.05 -15.08
CA ALA A 172 5.45 18.20 -14.55
C ALA A 172 5.90 19.51 -15.20
N PHE A 173 7.20 19.67 -15.46
CA PHE A 173 7.77 20.83 -16.14
C PHE A 173 7.37 20.90 -17.61
N ILE A 174 7.38 19.77 -18.32
CA ILE A 174 6.91 19.66 -19.70
C ILE A 174 5.42 20.02 -19.78
N LEU A 175 4.58 19.50 -18.87
CA LEU A 175 3.18 19.88 -18.82
C LEU A 175 3.01 21.39 -18.59
N LEU A 176 3.79 21.99 -17.69
CA LEU A 176 3.78 23.42 -17.41
C LEU A 176 4.18 24.25 -18.65
N LEU A 177 5.23 23.82 -19.36
CA LEU A 177 5.68 24.45 -20.60
C LEU A 177 4.62 24.36 -21.71
N ILE A 178 4.00 23.19 -21.92
CA ILE A 178 2.99 23.02 -22.98
C ILE A 178 1.74 23.86 -22.66
N THR A 179 1.31 23.92 -21.39
CA THR A 179 0.20 24.79 -20.98
C THR A 179 0.49 26.28 -21.18
N TYR A 180 1.75 26.72 -21.04
CA TYR A 180 2.12 28.12 -21.19
C TYR A 180 2.36 28.53 -22.66
N ILE A 181 2.99 27.66 -23.45
CA ILE A 181 3.34 27.93 -24.85
C ILE A 181 2.13 27.77 -25.78
N ASN A 182 1.25 26.81 -25.51
CA ASN A 182 0.08 26.56 -26.34
C ASN A 182 -1.18 26.27 -25.49
N PRO A 183 -1.76 27.32 -24.86
CA PRO A 183 -2.95 27.16 -24.00
C PRO A 183 -4.17 26.62 -24.76
N GLN A 184 -4.22 26.73 -26.09
CA GLN A 184 -5.31 26.20 -26.91
C GLN A 184 -5.16 24.71 -27.25
N ALA A 185 -3.95 24.14 -27.19
CA ALA A 185 -3.72 22.73 -27.54
C ALA A 185 -4.38 21.73 -26.57
N MET A 186 -4.59 22.12 -25.31
CA MET A 186 -5.19 21.25 -24.29
C MET A 186 -6.58 21.70 -23.82
N ASN A 187 -7.17 22.77 -24.37
CA ASN A 187 -8.43 23.38 -23.88
C ASN A 187 -8.45 23.67 -22.36
N LEU A 188 -7.28 23.72 -21.72
CA LEU A 188 -7.13 24.04 -20.30
C LEU A 188 -6.74 25.50 -20.20
N SER A 189 -7.55 26.31 -19.51
CA SER A 189 -7.15 27.68 -19.22
C SER A 189 -5.84 27.67 -18.42
N SER A 190 -4.84 28.47 -18.81
CA SER A 190 -3.60 28.61 -18.04
C SER A 190 -3.86 28.96 -16.56
N LYS A 191 -4.97 29.66 -16.30
CA LYS A 191 -5.49 29.97 -14.96
C LYS A 191 -5.88 28.71 -14.17
N SER A 192 -6.48 27.68 -14.78
CA SER A 192 -6.92 26.47 -14.06
C SER A 192 -5.73 25.63 -13.58
N VAL A 193 -4.67 25.50 -14.38
CA VAL A 193 -3.45 24.79 -13.99
C VAL A 193 -2.73 25.53 -12.86
N LEU A 194 -2.57 26.85 -12.98
CA LEU A 194 -1.96 27.67 -11.94
C LEU A 194 -2.74 27.59 -10.61
N VAL A 195 -4.07 27.70 -10.68
CA VAL A 195 -4.96 27.57 -9.51
C VAL A 195 -4.85 26.18 -8.89
N MET A 196 -4.79 25.11 -9.70
CA MET A 196 -4.58 23.75 -9.20
C MET A 196 -3.25 23.60 -8.47
N SER A 197 -2.16 24.14 -9.03
CA SER A 197 -0.84 24.09 -8.41
C SER A 197 -0.78 24.86 -7.10
N ILE A 198 -1.29 26.10 -7.08
CA ILE A 198 -1.34 26.94 -5.87
C ILE A 198 -2.22 26.27 -4.81
N ARG A 199 -3.41 25.79 -5.18
CA ARG A 199 -4.30 25.03 -4.28
C ARG A 199 -3.60 23.80 -3.71
N GLY A 200 -2.94 23.01 -4.55
CA GLY A 200 -2.21 21.81 -4.12
C GLY A 200 -1.11 22.15 -3.12
N ILE A 201 -0.34 23.21 -3.35
CA ILE A 201 0.69 23.71 -2.42
C ILE A 201 0.06 24.15 -1.11
N LEU A 202 -0.98 25.00 -1.15
CA LEU A 202 -1.66 25.52 0.04
C LEU A 202 -2.28 24.41 0.88
N ILE A 203 -3.03 23.49 0.26
CA ILE A 203 -3.63 22.34 0.93
C ILE A 203 -2.54 21.46 1.52
N THR A 204 -1.44 21.22 0.81
CA THR A 204 -0.31 20.44 1.33
C THR A 204 0.32 21.10 2.56
N ILE A 205 0.58 22.41 2.51
CA ILE A 205 1.12 23.17 3.64
C ILE A 205 0.18 23.10 4.85
N ILE A 206 -1.12 23.39 4.65
CA ILE A 206 -2.13 23.32 5.73
C ILE A 206 -2.22 21.88 6.27
N TRP A 207 -2.24 20.89 5.38
CA TRP A 207 -2.37 19.49 5.76
C TRP A 207 -1.20 19.02 6.61
N PHE A 208 0.04 19.31 6.22
CA PHE A 208 1.22 18.85 6.94
C PHE A 208 1.55 19.71 8.17
N ASN A 209 1.30 21.02 8.14
CA ASN A 209 1.67 21.91 9.25
C ASN A 209 0.57 22.10 10.29
N LEU A 210 -0.71 21.94 9.92
CA LEU A 210 -1.84 22.17 10.82
C LEU A 210 -2.62 20.88 11.10
N LEU A 211 -3.20 20.26 10.07
CA LEU A 211 -4.12 19.12 10.26
C LEU A 211 -3.39 17.86 10.76
N ALA A 212 -2.25 17.52 10.16
CA ALA A 212 -1.40 16.40 10.55
C ALA A 212 -1.01 16.41 12.03
N PRO A 213 -0.36 17.46 12.56
CA PRO A 213 0.03 17.45 13.96
C PRO A 213 -1.17 17.40 14.91
N ILE A 214 -2.29 18.06 14.60
CA ILE A 214 -3.49 18.03 15.45
C ILE A 214 -4.07 16.62 15.51
N ILE A 215 -4.31 15.99 14.35
CA ILE A 215 -4.89 14.64 14.28
C ILE A 215 -3.95 13.61 14.88
N LEU A 216 -2.63 13.72 14.64
CA LEU A 216 -1.65 12.83 15.23
C LEU A 216 -1.57 12.98 16.75
N ARG A 217 -1.69 14.21 17.28
CA ARG A 217 -1.80 14.43 18.74
C ARG A 217 -3.06 13.79 19.30
N ALA A 218 -4.21 13.99 18.67
CA ALA A 218 -5.47 13.37 19.10
C ALA A 218 -5.37 11.83 19.07
N LEU A 219 -4.83 11.27 17.99
CA LEU A 219 -4.60 9.83 17.85
C LEU A 219 -3.64 9.32 18.93
N LYS A 220 -2.51 10.00 19.16
CA LYS A 220 -1.54 9.63 20.21
C LYS A 220 -2.17 9.68 21.60
N ASN A 221 -3.01 10.67 21.89
CA ASN A 221 -3.71 10.77 23.17
C ASN A 221 -4.73 9.63 23.35
N LEU A 222 -5.50 9.30 22.31
CA LEU A 222 -6.42 8.15 22.34
C LEU A 222 -5.68 6.82 22.50
N LEU A 223 -4.57 6.65 21.78
CA LEU A 223 -3.76 5.43 21.83
C LEU A 223 -3.04 5.28 23.16
N SER A 224 -2.42 6.34 23.71
CA SER A 224 -1.70 6.30 24.99
C SER A 224 -2.59 5.92 26.17
N ARG A 225 -3.84 6.43 26.20
CA ARG A 225 -4.83 6.03 27.22
C ARG A 225 -5.17 4.54 27.18
N LYS A 226 -5.11 3.91 26.01
CA LYS A 226 -5.39 2.49 25.80
C LYS A 226 -4.12 1.63 25.75
N GLN A 227 -2.95 2.25 25.60
CA GLN A 227 -1.67 1.57 25.50
C GLN A 227 -1.36 0.80 26.79
N ASN A 228 -1.69 1.34 27.96
CA ASN A 228 -1.50 0.61 29.23
C ASN A 228 -2.30 -0.71 29.28
N SER A 229 -3.47 -0.77 28.62
CA SER A 229 -4.31 -1.96 28.58
C SER A 229 -3.84 -3.00 27.54
N TYR A 230 -2.99 -2.60 26.59
CA TYR A 230 -2.48 -3.48 25.53
C TYR A 230 -0.94 -3.47 25.47
N SER A 231 -0.27 -2.94 26.49
CA SER A 231 1.16 -2.64 26.50
C SER A 231 1.96 -3.92 26.38
N GLU A 232 1.55 -4.95 27.11
CA GLU A 232 2.14 -6.27 27.07
C GLU A 232 2.07 -6.89 25.67
N ILE A 233 0.88 -6.92 25.05
CA ILE A 233 0.69 -7.44 23.68
C ILE A 233 1.52 -6.65 22.67
N VAL A 234 1.52 -5.32 22.78
CA VAL A 234 2.24 -4.43 21.86
C VAL A 234 3.76 -4.62 22.01
N ASN A 235 4.27 -4.64 23.24
CA ASN A 235 5.68 -4.87 23.53
C ASN A 235 6.11 -6.26 23.06
N ASN A 236 5.27 -7.28 23.28
CA ASN A 236 5.53 -8.63 22.80
C ASN A 236 5.70 -8.65 21.27
N ILE A 237 4.76 -8.04 20.52
CA ILE A 237 4.86 -7.96 19.05
C ILE A 237 6.10 -7.17 18.60
N ILE A 238 6.41 -6.03 19.23
CA ILE A 238 7.57 -5.21 18.89
C ILE A 238 8.88 -5.98 19.12
N ASN A 239 8.98 -6.69 20.24
CA ASN A 239 10.15 -7.50 20.57
C ASN A 239 10.35 -8.68 19.60
N HIS A 240 9.27 -9.18 19.00
CA HIS A 240 9.31 -10.23 17.98
C HIS A 240 9.57 -9.72 16.55
N LEU A 241 9.43 -8.42 16.26
CA LEU A 241 9.66 -7.88 14.91
C LEU A 241 11.04 -8.22 14.32
N PRO A 242 12.17 -8.13 15.06
CA PRO A 242 13.46 -8.55 14.55
C PRO A 242 13.48 -10.03 14.15
N TYR A 243 12.83 -10.89 14.94
CA TYR A 243 12.72 -12.32 14.66
C TYR A 243 11.90 -12.57 13.39
N TYR A 244 10.73 -11.95 13.25
CA TYR A 244 9.92 -12.06 12.03
C TYR A 244 10.69 -11.58 10.78
N ARG A 245 11.45 -10.48 10.90
CA ARG A 245 12.29 -9.98 9.81
C ARG A 245 13.35 -11.00 9.40
N ASN A 246 14.04 -11.60 10.36
CA ASN A 246 15.07 -12.60 10.08
C ASN A 246 14.45 -13.86 9.46
N MET A 247 13.32 -14.31 9.99
CA MET A 247 12.55 -15.43 9.47
C MET A 247 12.10 -15.21 8.02
N VAL A 248 11.51 -14.05 7.71
CA VAL A 248 11.11 -13.70 6.34
C VAL A 248 12.31 -13.68 5.39
N THR A 249 13.46 -13.18 5.86
CA THR A 249 14.70 -13.17 5.07
C THR A 249 15.19 -14.60 4.79
N ALA A 250 15.12 -15.47 5.78
CA ALA A 250 15.46 -16.88 5.66
C ALA A 250 14.56 -17.61 4.66
N VAL A 251 13.23 -17.48 4.82
CA VAL A 251 12.26 -18.08 3.91
C VAL A 251 12.45 -17.58 2.47
N TRP A 252 12.73 -16.29 2.27
CA TRP A 252 13.00 -15.74 0.94
C TRP A 252 14.22 -16.39 0.28
N ARG A 253 15.25 -16.70 1.06
CA ARG A 253 16.43 -17.39 0.57
C ARG A 253 16.12 -18.84 0.23
N ILE A 254 15.48 -19.59 1.14
CA ILE A 254 15.12 -21.00 0.90
C ILE A 254 14.21 -21.13 -0.33
N SER A 255 13.31 -20.17 -0.54
CA SER A 255 12.42 -20.13 -1.72
C SER A 255 13.17 -20.01 -3.05
N SER A 256 14.47 -19.70 -3.07
CA SER A 256 15.25 -19.62 -4.31
C SER A 256 15.38 -20.95 -5.05
N LYS A 257 15.09 -22.08 -4.39
CA LYS A 257 14.98 -23.40 -5.02
C LYS A 257 13.82 -23.47 -6.03
N GLU A 258 12.80 -22.64 -5.83
CA GLU A 258 11.64 -22.52 -6.72
C GLU A 258 11.82 -21.41 -7.76
N LYS A 259 11.03 -21.43 -8.84
CA LYS A 259 11.05 -20.41 -9.92
C LYS A 259 9.69 -19.74 -10.13
N GLY A 260 9.72 -18.49 -10.61
CA GLY A 260 8.53 -17.74 -11.02
C GLY A 260 7.45 -17.58 -9.94
N LEU A 261 6.19 -17.79 -10.32
CA LEU A 261 5.04 -17.69 -9.41
C LEU A 261 5.06 -18.77 -8.30
N ARG A 262 5.68 -19.93 -8.55
CA ARG A 262 5.82 -20.98 -7.53
C ARG A 262 6.70 -20.52 -6.38
N ARG A 263 7.79 -19.81 -6.68
CA ARG A 263 8.64 -19.18 -5.66
C ARG A 263 7.86 -18.19 -4.80
N LEU A 264 7.06 -17.34 -5.43
CA LEU A 264 6.26 -16.35 -4.69
C LEU A 264 5.23 -17.03 -3.78
N ASN A 265 4.52 -18.05 -4.29
CA ASN A 265 3.55 -18.80 -3.51
C ASN A 265 4.20 -19.58 -2.35
N TYR A 266 5.36 -20.21 -2.60
CA TYR A 266 6.14 -20.89 -1.55
C TYR A 266 6.58 -19.89 -0.48
N PHE A 267 7.20 -18.77 -0.89
CA PHE A 267 7.66 -17.73 0.02
C PHE A 267 6.54 -17.19 0.90
N ILE A 268 5.40 -16.79 0.32
CA ILE A 268 4.27 -16.25 1.08
C ILE A 268 3.73 -17.31 2.05
N THR A 269 3.53 -18.54 1.58
CA THR A 269 2.97 -19.62 2.40
C THR A 269 3.90 -19.98 3.56
N ALA A 270 5.19 -20.22 3.29
CA ALA A 270 6.17 -20.58 4.30
C ALA A 270 6.42 -19.44 5.29
N ALA A 271 6.44 -18.18 4.85
CA ALA A 271 6.58 -17.03 5.74
C ALA A 271 5.40 -16.92 6.71
N LEU A 272 4.16 -17.10 6.22
CA LEU A 272 2.96 -17.09 7.06
C LEU A 272 2.95 -18.26 8.05
N ILE A 273 3.31 -19.47 7.60
CA ILE A 273 3.40 -20.65 8.48
C ILE A 273 4.39 -20.39 9.61
N ASN A 274 5.60 -19.93 9.29
CA ASN A 274 6.65 -19.69 10.29
C ASN A 274 6.26 -18.57 11.28
N ILE A 275 5.68 -17.47 10.80
CA ILE A 275 5.23 -16.38 11.67
C ILE A 275 4.10 -16.84 12.60
N LEU A 276 3.17 -17.65 12.10
CA LEU A 276 2.06 -18.16 12.90
C LEU A 276 2.49 -19.26 13.87
N ALA A 277 3.39 -20.16 13.46
CA ALA A 277 3.93 -21.23 14.29
C ALA A 277 4.70 -20.68 15.51
N LEU A 278 5.47 -19.58 15.34
CA LEU A 278 6.15 -18.89 16.44
C LEU A 278 5.17 -18.38 17.52
N LYS A 279 3.91 -18.11 17.17
CA LYS A 279 2.88 -17.66 18.12
C LYS A 279 2.27 -18.82 18.91
N PHE A 280 2.50 -20.07 18.52
CA PHE A 280 1.98 -21.28 19.16
C PHE A 280 3.04 -22.05 19.96
N GLN A 281 4.19 -21.44 20.24
CA GLN A 281 5.27 -22.06 21.04
C GLN A 281 5.23 -21.69 22.54
N ASP A 282 4.11 -21.16 23.03
CA ASP A 282 3.85 -20.98 24.47
C ASP A 282 2.87 -22.05 24.99
#